data_AF-A0A3C1F1T4-F1
#
_entry.id   AF-A0A3C1F1T4-F1
#
_cell.length_a   1.000
_cell.length_b   1.000
_cell.length_c   1.000
_cell.angle_alpha   90.00
_cell.angle_beta   90.00
_cell.angle_gamma   90.00
#
_symmetry.space_group_name_H-M   'P 1'
#
loop_
_entity.id
_entity.type
_entity.pdbx_description
1 polymer ?
#
loop_
_entity_poly.entity_id
_entity_poly.type
_entity_poly.pdbx_seq_one_letter_code
_entity_poly.pdbx_strand_id
1 'polypeptide(L)'
;MGFSGTVVISQNPVTSWERYSETFGPDRVQGLRLEKRADEGYYRCRFRLLGDRVFLSEMLLRGLMRDVKATNNWGKPIWEGFVFEMVLETGGAEIRISLRELWNKIHLRYRLTGTTTTVRSTVMEDAESQARFNIKQYVLTGGELESVAVADQVAQAFLDLHKWPKPTPSRISIGGSRRSSAGGSYIDVEAHGYMDTLNWQVYNQTVLTGNQGVSAQVGDIIAAVGPFVASTEIETNPTLVTKVYDQDRFAGDLVKDLARLGDGSYRRFICYMTSGRKLVFAAATPPTLRI
;
A
#
# COMPACT_ATOMS: atom_id res chain seq x y z
N MET A 1 -28.32 10.23 3.84
CA MET A 1 -27.72 10.82 5.06
C MET A 1 -26.28 11.16 4.74
N GLY A 2 -25.93 12.45 4.76
CA GLY A 2 -24.57 12.92 4.49
C GLY A 2 -23.63 12.57 5.63
N PHE A 3 -22.36 12.33 5.30
CA PHE A 3 -21.29 12.18 6.28
C PHE A 3 -21.20 13.46 7.15
N SER A 4 -21.12 13.30 8.47
CA SER A 4 -21.04 14.41 9.45
C SER A 4 -19.71 14.45 10.22
N GLY A 5 -18.65 13.86 9.64
CA GLY A 5 -17.30 13.89 10.22
C GLY A 5 -16.35 14.78 9.42
N THR A 6 -15.05 14.60 9.65
CA THR A 6 -14.00 15.29 8.89
C THR A 6 -13.02 14.28 8.30
N VAL A 7 -12.38 14.66 7.19
CA VAL A 7 -11.26 13.93 6.60
C VAL A 7 -10.02 14.79 6.72
N VAL A 8 -8.99 14.29 7.38
CA VAL A 8 -7.69 14.96 7.48
C VAL A 8 -6.76 14.28 6.49
N ILE A 9 -6.15 15.07 5.61
CA ILE A 9 -5.06 14.60 4.75
C ILE A 9 -3.78 15.22 5.28
N SER A 10 -2.80 14.39 5.62
CA SER A 10 -1.50 14.84 6.12
C SER A 10 -0.35 14.23 5.35
N GLN A 11 0.87 14.72 5.59
CA GLN A 11 2.09 14.23 4.94
C GLN A 11 2.23 12.72 5.10
N ASN A 12 2.97 12.10 4.18
CA ASN A 12 3.36 10.71 4.33
C ASN A 12 4.13 10.54 5.67
N PRO A 13 3.71 9.65 6.58
CA PRO A 13 4.30 9.52 7.91
C PRO A 13 5.75 9.00 7.90
N VAL A 14 6.21 8.48 6.76
CA VAL A 14 7.58 7.98 6.57
C VAL A 14 8.45 8.99 5.81
N THR A 15 7.86 10.05 5.25
CA THR A 15 8.58 11.10 4.53
C THR A 15 8.82 12.29 5.47
N SER A 16 10.07 12.53 5.84
CA SER A 16 10.44 13.52 6.86
C SER A 16 10.48 14.97 6.37
N TRP A 17 10.63 15.20 5.05
CA TRP A 17 10.82 16.54 4.47
C TRP A 17 9.51 17.22 4.06
N GLU A 18 8.44 16.46 3.82
CA GLU A 18 7.15 17.04 3.45
C GLU A 18 6.42 17.53 4.71
N ARG A 19 5.96 18.78 4.69
CA ARG A 19 5.08 19.34 5.72
C ARG A 19 3.74 19.69 5.09
N TYR A 20 2.75 18.85 5.33
CA TYR A 20 1.39 19.07 4.82
C TYR A 20 0.37 18.52 5.82
N SER A 21 -0.65 19.32 6.14
CA SER A 21 -1.82 18.85 6.87
C SER A 21 -2.99 19.78 6.57
N GLU A 22 -4.06 19.21 6.01
CA GLU A 22 -5.30 19.92 5.77
C GLU A 22 -6.48 19.09 6.28
N THR A 23 -7.45 19.78 6.87
CA THR A 23 -8.70 19.18 7.37
C THR A 23 -9.85 19.61 6.48
N PHE A 24 -10.60 18.64 5.98
CA PHE A 24 -11.74 18.84 5.12
C PHE A 24 -13.03 18.47 5.86
N GLY A 25 -13.96 19.42 5.88
CA GLY A 25 -15.29 19.23 6.41
C GLY A 25 -16.24 18.53 5.43
N PRO A 26 -17.48 18.28 5.86
CA PRO A 26 -18.52 17.65 5.04
C PRO A 26 -19.01 18.54 3.88
N ASP A 27 -18.65 19.82 3.88
CA ASP A 27 -18.88 20.78 2.80
C ASP A 27 -17.98 20.51 1.58
N ARG A 28 -16.74 20.06 1.81
CA ARG A 28 -15.76 19.76 0.76
C ARG A 28 -15.64 18.28 0.44
N VAL A 29 -16.08 17.40 1.34
CA VAL A 29 -16.01 15.94 1.17
C VAL A 29 -17.40 15.37 0.86
N GLN A 30 -17.54 14.74 -0.30
CA GLN A 30 -18.77 14.08 -0.72
C GLN A 30 -18.57 12.59 -0.93
N GLY A 31 -19.63 11.81 -0.70
CA GLY A 31 -19.67 10.40 -1.08
C GLY A 31 -18.67 9.50 -0.34
N LEU A 32 -18.30 9.83 0.90
CA LEU A 32 -17.38 9.02 1.71
C LEU A 32 -17.91 7.58 1.86
N ARG A 33 -17.11 6.62 1.40
CA ARG A 33 -17.33 5.18 1.56
C ARG A 33 -16.13 4.57 2.23
N LEU A 34 -16.37 3.83 3.32
CA LEU A 34 -15.33 3.17 4.11
C LEU A 34 -15.58 1.67 4.09
N GLU A 35 -14.55 0.90 3.78
CA GLU A 35 -14.54 -0.57 3.82
C GLU A 35 -13.53 -1.04 4.86
N LYS A 36 -13.98 -1.95 5.73
CA LYS A 36 -13.14 -2.63 6.73
C LYS A 36 -13.23 -4.13 6.54
N ARG A 37 -12.14 -4.83 6.82
CA ARG A 37 -12.04 -6.29 6.74
C ARG A 37 -11.50 -6.85 8.04
N ALA A 38 -11.98 -8.02 8.44
CA ALA A 38 -11.52 -8.68 9.66
C ALA A 38 -10.02 -9.05 9.59
N ASP A 39 -9.54 -9.47 8.41
CA ASP A 39 -8.17 -9.94 8.19
C ASP A 39 -7.18 -8.83 7.77
N GLU A 40 -7.59 -7.54 7.78
CA GLU A 40 -6.72 -6.41 7.36
C GLU A 40 -6.98 -5.11 8.13
N GLY A 41 -8.16 -4.95 8.74
CA GLY A 41 -8.56 -3.74 9.45
C GLY A 41 -9.16 -2.72 8.48
N TYR A 42 -8.52 -1.55 8.37
CA TYR A 42 -8.88 -0.56 7.37
C TYR A 42 -8.46 -1.04 5.98
N TYR A 43 -9.40 -1.19 5.04
CA TYR A 43 -9.09 -1.71 3.70
C TYR A 43 -9.12 -0.61 2.64
N ARG A 44 -10.29 -0.03 2.36
CA ARG A 44 -10.46 1.01 1.34
C ARG A 44 -11.29 2.17 1.84
N CYS A 45 -10.95 3.37 1.38
CA CYS A 45 -11.72 4.58 1.57
C CYS A 45 -11.83 5.29 0.23
N ARG A 46 -13.03 5.71 -0.15
CA ARG A 46 -13.27 6.52 -1.35
C ARG A 46 -14.08 7.74 -1.00
N PHE A 47 -13.67 8.89 -1.49
CA PHE A 47 -14.40 10.13 -1.34
C PHE A 47 -14.10 11.08 -2.48
N ARG A 48 -15.03 12.01 -2.69
CA ARG A 48 -14.88 13.11 -3.62
C ARG A 48 -14.52 14.37 -2.86
N LEU A 49 -13.56 15.10 -3.37
CA LEU A 49 -13.09 16.33 -2.78
C LEU A 49 -13.34 17.51 -3.73
N LEU A 50 -14.05 18.50 -3.23
CA LEU A 50 -14.41 19.72 -3.95
C LEU A 50 -13.43 20.85 -3.63
N GLY A 51 -13.12 21.67 -4.63
CA GLY A 51 -12.25 22.82 -4.42
C GLY A 51 -12.00 23.61 -5.68
N ASP A 52 -11.17 24.64 -5.55
CA ASP A 52 -10.68 25.41 -6.68
C ASP A 52 -9.71 24.57 -7.54
N ARG A 53 -9.63 24.89 -8.83
CA ARG A 53 -8.80 24.18 -9.80
C ARG A 53 -7.31 24.20 -9.44
N VAL A 54 -6.79 25.29 -8.87
CA VAL A 54 -5.37 25.38 -8.47
C VAL A 54 -5.07 24.36 -7.39
N PHE A 55 -5.90 24.35 -6.35
CA PHE A 55 -5.78 23.43 -5.24
C PHE A 55 -5.95 21.96 -5.68
N LEU A 56 -6.93 21.66 -6.54
CA LEU A 56 -7.15 20.30 -7.05
C LEU A 56 -5.98 19.81 -7.95
N SER A 57 -5.37 20.71 -8.71
CA SER A 57 -4.19 20.37 -9.54
C SER A 57 -2.96 20.09 -8.68
N GLU A 58 -2.74 20.88 -7.63
CA GLU A 58 -1.66 20.62 -6.67
C GLU A 58 -1.88 19.29 -5.94
N MET A 59 -3.13 19.03 -5.51
CA MET A 59 -3.50 17.77 -4.88
C MET A 59 -3.24 16.58 -5.81
N LEU A 60 -3.52 16.69 -7.11
CA LEU A 60 -3.22 15.62 -8.06
C LEU A 60 -1.71 15.34 -8.17
N LEU A 61 -0.87 16.38 -8.20
CA LEU A 61 0.58 16.24 -8.40
C LEU A 61 1.34 15.82 -7.14
N ARG A 62 0.83 16.20 -5.95
CA ARG A 62 1.53 16.01 -4.67
C ARG A 62 0.78 15.14 -3.66
N GLY A 63 -0.48 14.84 -3.90
CA GLY A 63 -1.35 14.16 -2.94
C GLY A 63 -1.16 12.65 -2.84
N LEU A 64 -0.48 12.01 -3.79
CA LEU A 64 -0.21 10.57 -3.70
C LEU A 64 0.64 10.24 -2.48
N MET A 65 0.31 9.13 -1.82
CA MET A 65 0.96 8.61 -0.62
C MET A 65 0.78 9.44 0.67
N ARG A 66 0.03 10.54 0.60
CA ARG A 66 -0.34 11.29 1.81
C ARG A 66 -1.22 10.45 2.73
N ASP A 67 -1.04 10.64 4.03
CA ASP A 67 -1.85 10.01 5.07
C ASP A 67 -3.28 10.57 5.02
N VAL A 68 -4.25 9.70 5.21
CA VAL A 68 -5.67 10.03 5.19
C VAL A 68 -6.30 9.45 6.44
N LYS A 69 -6.90 10.33 7.25
CA LYS A 69 -7.62 9.97 8.47
C LYS A 69 -9.04 10.50 8.40
N ALA A 70 -10.01 9.59 8.39
CA ALA A 70 -11.41 9.96 8.54
C ALA A 70 -11.77 9.89 10.03
N THR A 71 -12.41 10.93 10.55
CA THR A 71 -12.88 10.99 11.94
C THR A 71 -14.40 11.15 11.99
N ASN A 72 -15.01 10.70 13.09
CA ASN A 72 -16.43 10.98 13.36
C ASN A 72 -16.61 12.37 13.99
N ASN A 73 -17.86 12.77 14.23
CA ASN A 73 -18.20 14.05 14.86
C ASN A 73 -17.67 14.22 16.31
N TRP A 74 -17.19 13.14 16.93
CA TRP A 74 -16.56 13.15 18.25
C TRP A 74 -15.02 13.12 18.18
N GLY A 75 -14.43 13.29 16.99
CA GLY A 75 -12.99 13.31 16.77
C GLY A 75 -12.31 11.93 16.85
N LYS A 76 -13.06 10.83 16.97
CA LYS A 76 -12.49 9.48 16.98
C LYS A 76 -12.15 9.03 15.55
N PRO A 77 -10.93 8.51 15.29
CA PRO A 77 -10.56 8.00 13.98
C PRO A 77 -11.41 6.76 13.64
N ILE A 78 -12.16 6.85 12.54
CA ILE A 78 -12.99 5.77 12.03
C ILE A 78 -12.29 4.99 10.92
N TRP A 79 -11.31 5.61 10.24
CA TRP A 79 -10.50 5.00 9.19
C TRP A 79 -9.16 5.73 9.04
N GLU A 80 -8.10 4.97 8.73
CA GLU A 80 -6.75 5.48 8.49
C GLU A 80 -6.08 4.70 7.34
N GLY A 81 -5.31 5.41 6.52
CA GLY A 81 -4.59 4.84 5.38
C GLY A 81 -3.87 5.91 4.58
N PHE A 82 -3.59 5.65 3.32
CA PHE A 82 -2.85 6.55 2.44
C PHE A 82 -3.54 6.70 1.08
N VAL A 83 -3.30 7.83 0.40
CA VAL A 83 -3.82 8.08 -0.95
C VAL A 83 -3.14 7.15 -1.96
N PHE A 84 -3.91 6.27 -2.59
CA PHE A 84 -3.42 5.28 -3.55
C PHE A 84 -3.65 5.72 -5.01
N GLU A 85 -4.82 6.28 -5.30
CA GLU A 85 -5.22 6.73 -6.64
C GLU A 85 -6.04 8.01 -6.53
N MET A 86 -5.85 8.90 -7.51
CA MET A 86 -6.64 10.12 -7.64
C MET A 86 -7.07 10.33 -9.09
N VAL A 87 -8.29 10.80 -9.26
CA VAL A 87 -8.88 11.11 -10.56
C VAL A 87 -9.42 12.53 -10.52
N LEU A 88 -8.78 13.44 -11.26
CA LEU A 88 -9.19 14.83 -11.38
C LEU A 88 -10.17 14.99 -12.55
N GLU A 89 -11.34 15.55 -12.27
CA GLU A 89 -12.32 15.92 -13.30
C GLU A 89 -12.38 17.45 -13.45
N THR A 90 -11.99 17.94 -14.63
CA THR A 90 -11.98 19.38 -14.96
C THR A 90 -13.12 19.78 -15.90
N GLY A 91 -14.17 18.96 -16.00
CA GLY A 91 -15.33 19.20 -16.87
C GLY A 91 -15.10 18.92 -18.37
N GLY A 92 -13.84 18.96 -18.83
CA GLY A 92 -13.44 18.61 -20.21
C GLY A 92 -12.39 17.50 -20.32
N ALA A 93 -11.65 17.24 -19.23
CA ALA A 93 -10.67 16.17 -19.16
C ALA A 93 -10.71 15.48 -17.80
N GLU A 94 -10.50 14.17 -17.82
CA GLU A 94 -10.30 13.32 -16.66
C GLU A 94 -8.83 12.86 -16.65
N ILE A 95 -8.10 13.20 -15.58
CA ILE A 95 -6.69 12.84 -15.42
C ILE A 95 -6.56 11.93 -14.20
N ARG A 96 -6.01 10.74 -14.41
CA ARG A 96 -5.76 9.75 -13.36
C ARG A 96 -4.28 9.69 -13.02
N ILE A 97 -3.97 9.59 -11.73
CA ILE A 97 -2.64 9.25 -11.24
C ILE A 97 -2.78 8.17 -10.16
N SER A 98 -1.92 7.15 -10.19
CA SER A 98 -2.03 6.02 -9.26
C SER A 98 -0.67 5.47 -8.86
N LEU A 99 -0.60 4.88 -7.66
CA LEU A 99 0.56 4.12 -7.19
C LEU A 99 0.59 2.68 -7.72
N ARG A 100 -0.42 2.25 -8.49
CA ARG A 100 -0.54 0.87 -8.96
C ARG A 100 0.65 0.43 -9.81
N GLU A 101 1.05 1.28 -10.76
CA GLU A 101 2.14 1.02 -11.70
C GLU A 101 3.50 1.55 -11.20
N LEU A 102 3.56 2.10 -9.99
CA LEU A 102 4.81 2.54 -9.37
C LEU A 102 5.63 1.34 -8.90
N TRP A 103 6.86 1.21 -9.40
CA TRP A 103 7.85 0.25 -8.95
C TRP A 103 9.21 0.93 -8.89
N ASN A 104 9.80 1.05 -7.70
CA ASN A 104 11.05 1.78 -7.47
C ASN A 104 12.16 0.91 -6.87
N LYS A 105 11.92 -0.41 -6.81
CA LYS A 105 12.92 -1.44 -6.52
C LYS A 105 12.60 -2.67 -7.37
N ILE A 106 13.53 -3.08 -8.23
CA ILE A 106 13.29 -4.20 -9.14
C ILE A 106 14.49 -5.13 -9.09
N HIS A 107 14.20 -6.42 -9.11
CA HIS A 107 15.19 -7.42 -9.45
C HIS A 107 14.54 -8.46 -10.34
N LEU A 108 15.38 -9.16 -11.10
CA LEU A 108 14.96 -10.11 -12.09
C LEU A 108 15.46 -11.50 -11.71
N ARG A 109 14.56 -12.47 -11.72
CA ARG A 109 14.86 -13.88 -11.53
C ARG A 109 14.97 -14.54 -12.90
N TYR A 110 16.12 -15.12 -13.19
CA TYR A 110 16.42 -15.74 -14.47
C TYR A 110 17.27 -17.00 -14.31
N ARG A 111 17.34 -17.77 -15.38
CA ARG A 111 18.23 -18.92 -15.52
C ARG A 111 19.37 -18.52 -16.44
N LEU A 112 20.63 -18.77 -16.04
CA LEU A 112 21.74 -18.58 -16.99
C LEU A 112 21.66 -19.64 -18.09
N THR A 113 21.98 -19.24 -19.32
CA THR A 113 21.99 -20.14 -20.47
C THR A 113 22.84 -21.38 -20.19
N GLY A 114 22.26 -22.57 -20.35
CA GLY A 114 22.95 -23.84 -20.11
C GLY A 114 23.04 -24.27 -18.64
N THR A 115 22.40 -23.56 -17.71
CA THR A 115 22.28 -23.95 -16.30
C THR A 115 20.84 -24.32 -15.94
N THR A 116 20.65 -25.10 -14.88
CA THR A 116 19.31 -25.39 -14.33
C THR A 116 18.96 -24.50 -13.13
N THR A 117 19.95 -23.81 -12.57
CA THR A 117 19.80 -22.98 -11.37
C THR A 117 19.23 -21.61 -11.72
N THR A 118 18.21 -21.19 -10.96
CA THR A 118 17.68 -19.83 -11.04
C THR A 118 18.53 -18.90 -10.18
N VAL A 119 18.92 -17.76 -10.74
CA VAL A 119 19.75 -16.74 -10.12
C VAL A 119 18.97 -15.41 -10.11
N ARG A 120 19.31 -14.52 -9.18
CA ARG A 120 18.78 -13.16 -9.12
C ARG A 120 19.76 -12.17 -9.72
N SER A 121 19.25 -11.21 -10.47
CA SER A 121 20.00 -10.06 -10.97
C SER A 121 20.45 -9.17 -9.82
N THR A 122 21.27 -8.17 -10.14
CA THR A 122 21.52 -7.07 -9.23
C THR A 122 20.19 -6.35 -8.94
N VAL A 123 20.01 -5.88 -7.70
CA VAL A 123 18.84 -5.10 -7.33
C VAL A 123 19.01 -3.68 -7.89
N MET A 124 18.06 -3.26 -8.72
CA MET A 124 17.98 -1.89 -9.26
C MET A 124 17.00 -1.08 -8.43
N GLU A 125 17.39 0.12 -8.03
CA GLU A 125 16.58 0.97 -7.17
C GLU A 125 16.76 2.47 -7.47
N ASP A 126 15.72 3.24 -7.17
CA ASP A 126 15.71 4.70 -7.31
C ASP A 126 15.47 5.36 -5.94
N ALA A 127 16.53 5.91 -5.35
CA ALA A 127 16.50 6.45 -3.99
C ALA A 127 15.59 7.67 -3.83
N GLU A 128 15.45 8.51 -4.87
CA GLU A 128 14.60 9.71 -4.82
C GLU A 128 13.11 9.33 -4.80
N SER A 129 12.70 8.39 -5.65
CA SER A 129 11.34 7.85 -5.65
C SER A 129 11.03 7.14 -4.35
N GLN A 130 11.99 6.37 -3.81
CA GLN A 130 11.84 5.71 -2.51
C GLN A 130 11.71 6.71 -1.36
N ALA A 131 12.44 7.82 -1.37
CA ALA A 131 12.32 8.85 -0.34
C ALA A 131 10.92 9.48 -0.30
N ARG A 132 10.21 9.51 -1.44
CA ARG A 132 8.87 10.10 -1.55
C ARG A 132 7.75 9.09 -1.32
N PHE A 133 7.81 7.93 -1.98
CA PHE A 133 6.72 6.95 -1.98
C PHE A 133 6.99 5.72 -1.11
N ASN A 134 8.19 5.63 -0.53
CA ASN A 134 8.73 4.41 0.08
C ASN A 134 8.94 3.28 -0.94
N ILE A 135 9.51 2.17 -0.50
CA ILE A 135 9.96 1.08 -1.37
C ILE A 135 8.77 0.20 -1.77
N LYS A 136 8.54 0.14 -3.09
CA LYS A 136 7.59 -0.76 -3.74
C LYS A 136 8.33 -1.59 -4.79
N GLN A 137 8.42 -2.88 -4.51
CA GLN A 137 9.28 -3.84 -5.17
C GLN A 137 8.52 -4.71 -6.16
N TYR A 138 9.13 -4.94 -7.33
CA TYR A 138 8.65 -5.91 -8.31
C TYR A 138 9.73 -6.94 -8.62
N VAL A 139 9.31 -8.19 -8.82
CA VAL A 139 10.20 -9.31 -9.20
C VAL A 139 9.86 -9.71 -10.62
N LEU A 140 10.76 -9.42 -11.55
CA LEU A 140 10.63 -9.81 -12.95
C LEU A 140 11.07 -11.25 -13.13
N THR A 141 10.40 -11.99 -14.00
CA THR A 141 10.84 -13.32 -14.44
C THR A 141 11.40 -13.20 -15.85
N GLY A 142 12.71 -13.38 -16.00
CA GLY A 142 13.41 -13.16 -17.27
C GLY A 142 13.61 -14.41 -18.13
N GLY A 143 13.14 -15.58 -17.70
CA GLY A 143 13.38 -16.84 -18.42
C GLY A 143 14.86 -17.22 -18.44
N GLU A 144 15.36 -17.62 -19.62
CA GLU A 144 16.76 -17.95 -19.85
C GLU A 144 17.50 -16.75 -20.47
N LEU A 145 18.57 -16.30 -19.83
CA LEU A 145 19.37 -15.16 -20.26
C LEU A 145 20.86 -15.51 -20.30
N GLU A 146 21.57 -14.93 -21.26
CA GLU A 146 22.97 -15.24 -21.54
C GLU A 146 23.94 -14.70 -20.48
N SER A 147 23.58 -13.62 -19.78
CA SER A 147 24.44 -13.02 -18.75
C SER A 147 23.67 -12.19 -17.73
N VAL A 148 24.31 -11.94 -16.58
CA VAL A 148 23.85 -10.98 -15.55
C VAL A 148 23.65 -9.59 -16.16
N ALA A 149 24.53 -9.15 -17.06
CA ALA A 149 24.47 -7.81 -17.64
C ALA A 149 23.19 -7.57 -18.45
N VAL A 150 22.71 -8.58 -19.18
CA VAL A 150 21.44 -8.48 -19.92
C VAL A 150 20.25 -8.42 -18.96
N ALA A 151 20.26 -9.24 -17.91
CA ALA A 151 19.26 -9.18 -16.85
C ALA A 151 19.19 -7.80 -16.17
N ASP A 152 20.35 -7.23 -15.86
CA ASP A 152 20.49 -5.91 -15.23
C ASP A 152 19.97 -4.79 -16.14
N GLN A 153 20.26 -4.83 -17.44
CA GLN A 153 19.74 -3.86 -18.42
C GLN A 153 18.21 -3.91 -18.53
N VAL A 154 17.61 -5.10 -18.54
CA VAL A 154 16.15 -5.27 -18.59
C VAL A 154 15.51 -4.75 -17.30
N ALA A 155 16.09 -5.07 -16.13
CA ALA A 155 15.62 -4.56 -14.85
C ALA A 155 15.68 -3.03 -14.77
N GLN A 156 16.79 -2.43 -15.24
CA GLN A 156 16.96 -0.98 -15.28
C GLN A 156 15.97 -0.31 -16.24
N ALA A 157 15.78 -0.84 -17.45
CA ALA A 157 14.82 -0.31 -18.40
C ALA A 157 13.38 -0.34 -17.83
N PHE A 158 13.03 -1.40 -17.10
CA PHE A 158 11.72 -1.48 -16.44
C PHE A 158 11.61 -0.47 -15.30
N LEU A 159 12.68 -0.26 -14.51
CA LEU A 159 12.73 0.74 -13.45
C LEU A 159 12.51 2.14 -14.02
N ASP A 160 13.22 2.52 -15.07
CA ASP A 160 13.11 3.86 -15.65
C ASP A 160 11.71 4.17 -16.19
N LEU A 161 10.97 3.14 -16.60
CA LEU A 161 9.57 3.27 -17.03
C LEU A 161 8.57 3.38 -15.87
N HIS A 162 8.86 2.83 -14.69
CA HIS A 162 7.88 2.67 -13.61
C HIS A 162 8.27 3.35 -12.29
N LYS A 163 9.45 3.98 -12.21
CA LYS A 163 9.95 4.62 -10.99
C LYS A 163 9.14 5.83 -10.51
N TRP A 164 8.33 6.45 -11.38
CA TRP A 164 7.46 7.58 -11.02
C TRP A 164 6.00 7.31 -11.42
N PRO A 165 5.01 7.77 -10.63
CA PRO A 165 3.61 7.70 -11.03
C PRO A 165 3.37 8.57 -12.27
N LYS A 166 2.74 8.02 -13.30
CA LYS A 166 2.46 8.74 -14.55
C LYS A 166 1.01 9.22 -14.58
N PRO A 167 0.74 10.52 -14.79
CA PRO A 167 -0.60 11.00 -15.05
C PRO A 167 -1.06 10.46 -16.41
N THR A 168 -2.20 9.77 -16.44
CA THR A 168 -2.81 9.27 -17.67
C THR A 168 -4.14 9.98 -17.91
N PRO A 169 -4.37 10.56 -19.10
CA PRO A 169 -5.68 11.09 -19.43
C PRO A 169 -6.64 9.91 -19.66
N SER A 170 -7.62 9.74 -18.78
CA SER A 170 -8.59 8.65 -18.88
C SER A 170 -9.75 9.01 -19.81
N ARG A 171 -10.09 10.30 -19.92
CA ARG A 171 -11.10 10.82 -20.86
C ARG A 171 -10.75 12.24 -21.32
N ILE A 172 -10.90 12.49 -22.61
CA ILE A 172 -10.82 13.84 -23.20
C ILE A 172 -12.14 14.08 -23.95
N SER A 173 -12.92 15.06 -23.52
CA SER A 173 -14.17 15.44 -24.19
C SER A 173 -13.96 16.77 -24.93
N ILE A 174 -13.85 16.70 -26.26
CA ILE A 174 -13.61 17.87 -27.14
C ILE A 174 -14.90 18.66 -27.44
N GLY A 175 -16.07 18.11 -27.13
CA GLY A 175 -17.36 18.81 -27.23
C GLY A 175 -17.92 18.99 -25.84
N GLY A 176 -17.72 20.17 -25.24
CA GLY A 176 -18.10 20.49 -23.87
C GLY A 176 -19.43 19.86 -23.48
N SER A 177 -19.36 18.77 -22.71
CA SER A 177 -20.56 18.16 -22.17
C SER A 177 -21.17 19.18 -21.22
N ARG A 178 -22.40 19.63 -21.52
CA ARG A 178 -23.24 20.49 -20.67
C ARG A 178 -23.52 19.90 -19.27
N ARG A 179 -22.89 18.77 -18.90
CA ARG A 179 -22.85 18.23 -17.54
C ARG A 179 -21.85 18.96 -16.62
N SER A 180 -20.94 19.78 -17.14
CA SER A 180 -20.04 20.58 -16.29
C SER A 180 -20.67 21.87 -15.72
N SER A 181 -21.93 22.18 -16.07
CA SER A 181 -22.57 23.43 -15.63
C SER A 181 -23.27 23.34 -14.26
N ALA A 182 -23.27 22.18 -13.59
CA ALA A 182 -24.00 22.03 -12.32
C ALA A 182 -23.19 21.43 -11.16
N GLY A 183 -21.95 20.99 -11.41
CA GLY A 183 -21.04 20.51 -10.38
C GLY A 183 -19.63 20.92 -10.74
N GLY A 184 -19.01 21.78 -9.91
CA GLY A 184 -17.67 22.32 -10.15
C GLY A 184 -16.59 21.23 -10.27
N SER A 185 -15.35 21.64 -10.53
CA SER A 185 -14.21 20.72 -10.57
C SER A 185 -14.10 19.93 -9.26
N TYR A 186 -13.77 18.65 -9.37
CA TYR A 186 -13.60 17.77 -8.22
C TYR A 186 -12.50 16.76 -8.48
N ILE A 187 -11.98 16.19 -7.39
CA ILE A 187 -11.04 15.07 -7.44
C ILE A 187 -11.65 13.88 -6.68
N ASP A 188 -11.74 12.74 -7.33
CA ASP A 188 -12.10 11.48 -6.67
C ASP A 188 -10.81 10.86 -6.12
N VAL A 189 -10.80 10.60 -4.81
CA VAL A 189 -9.66 10.06 -4.07
C VAL A 189 -9.99 8.64 -3.63
N GLU A 190 -9.12 7.69 -4.00
CA GLU A 190 -9.12 6.33 -3.48
C GLU A 190 -7.90 6.15 -2.57
N ALA A 191 -8.19 5.83 -1.31
CA ALA A 191 -7.21 5.59 -0.28
C ALA A 191 -7.24 4.12 0.15
N HIS A 192 -6.07 3.54 0.38
CA HIS A 192 -5.88 2.18 0.86
C HIS A 192 -5.42 2.20 2.31
N GLY A 193 -5.80 1.20 3.10
CA GLY A 193 -5.28 1.05 4.45
C GLY A 193 -3.80 0.63 4.45
N TYR A 194 -3.08 0.97 5.52
CA TYR A 194 -1.65 0.69 5.63
C TYR A 194 -1.29 -0.80 5.60
N MET A 195 -2.23 -1.72 5.83
CA MET A 195 -1.96 -3.16 5.70
C MET A 195 -1.51 -3.52 4.27
N ASP A 196 -1.99 -2.79 3.26
CA ASP A 196 -1.62 -2.96 1.86
C ASP A 196 -0.13 -2.72 1.62
N THR A 197 0.53 -1.88 2.43
CA THR A 197 1.96 -1.58 2.25
C THR A 197 2.86 -2.77 2.57
N LEU A 198 2.39 -3.76 3.34
CA LEU A 198 3.14 -5.00 3.56
C LEU A 198 3.24 -5.87 2.30
N ASN A 199 2.36 -5.65 1.31
CA ASN A 199 2.42 -6.32 0.02
C ASN A 199 3.27 -5.57 -1.01
N TRP A 200 4.03 -4.56 -0.58
CA TRP A 200 4.88 -3.80 -1.47
C TRP A 200 6.28 -4.38 -1.60
N GLN A 201 6.72 -5.21 -0.65
CA GLN A 201 8.04 -5.79 -0.65
C GLN A 201 7.98 -7.29 -0.46
N VAL A 202 8.93 -7.98 -1.08
CA VAL A 202 9.14 -9.40 -0.84
C VAL A 202 10.02 -9.60 0.38
N TYR A 203 9.74 -10.64 1.15
CA TYR A 203 10.58 -11.03 2.28
C TYR A 203 11.39 -12.27 1.92
N ASN A 204 12.71 -12.11 1.90
CA ASN A 204 13.66 -13.20 1.70
C ASN A 204 14.69 -13.18 2.84
N GLN A 205 14.90 -14.34 3.46
CA GLN A 205 15.86 -14.56 4.53
C GLN A 205 16.48 -15.95 4.32
N THR A 206 17.76 -16.01 4.00
CA THR A 206 18.48 -17.27 3.74
C THR A 206 19.63 -17.51 4.71
N VAL A 207 19.98 -16.52 5.54
CA VAL A 207 21.14 -16.56 6.44
C VAL A 207 20.78 -17.25 7.76
N LEU A 208 19.63 -16.91 8.34
CA LEU A 208 19.18 -17.51 9.60
C LEU A 208 18.46 -18.83 9.31
N THR A 209 19.02 -19.93 9.81
CA THR A 209 18.49 -21.29 9.62
C THR A 209 17.80 -21.83 10.88
N GLY A 210 17.07 -22.94 10.74
CA GLY A 210 16.31 -23.57 11.82
C GLY A 210 14.86 -23.09 11.91
N ASN A 211 14.23 -23.36 13.07
CA ASN A 211 12.83 -23.06 13.31
C ASN A 211 12.67 -21.94 14.34
N GLN A 212 11.56 -21.20 14.27
CA GLN A 212 11.10 -20.31 15.33
C GLN A 212 9.59 -20.27 15.46
N GLY A 213 9.10 -19.74 16.59
CA GLY A 213 7.69 -19.49 16.79
C GLY A 213 7.14 -18.50 15.76
N VAL A 214 5.92 -18.74 15.27
CA VAL A 214 5.20 -17.87 14.32
C VAL A 214 5.24 -16.40 14.76
N SER A 215 5.01 -16.13 16.05
CA SER A 215 5.02 -14.76 16.57
C SER A 215 6.37 -14.04 16.39
N ALA A 216 7.49 -14.73 16.63
CA ALA A 216 8.83 -14.20 16.39
C ALA A 216 9.07 -13.98 14.88
N GLN A 217 8.66 -14.94 14.05
CA GLN A 217 8.79 -14.83 12.59
C GLN A 217 8.00 -13.64 12.02
N VAL A 218 6.77 -13.42 12.49
CA VAL A 218 5.98 -12.24 12.10
C VAL A 218 6.68 -10.96 12.54
N GLY A 219 7.23 -10.93 13.75
CA GLY A 219 8.05 -9.81 14.23
C GLY A 219 9.22 -9.47 13.31
N ASP A 220 9.99 -10.48 12.89
CA ASP A 220 11.13 -10.32 11.98
C ASP A 220 10.71 -9.80 10.60
N ILE A 221 9.60 -10.31 10.06
CA ILE A 221 9.05 -9.85 8.77
C ILE A 221 8.64 -8.39 8.85
N ILE A 222 7.86 -8.01 9.88
CA ILE A 222 7.39 -6.63 10.04
C ILE A 222 8.55 -5.68 10.30
N ALA A 223 9.56 -6.08 11.06
CA ALA A 223 10.76 -5.27 11.27
C ALA A 223 11.54 -5.02 9.97
N ALA A 224 11.56 -5.98 9.05
CA ALA A 224 12.27 -5.86 7.77
C ALA A 224 11.50 -5.02 6.72
N VAL A 225 10.18 -5.15 6.64
CA VAL A 225 9.37 -4.62 5.50
C VAL A 225 8.21 -3.72 5.92
N GLY A 226 8.11 -3.36 7.21
CA GLY A 226 6.99 -2.60 7.78
C GLY A 226 7.30 -1.16 8.18
N PRO A 227 7.95 -0.31 7.35
CA PRO A 227 8.27 1.08 7.73
C PRO A 227 7.03 1.94 8.03
N PHE A 228 5.86 1.53 7.54
CA PHE A 228 4.59 2.20 7.84
C PHE A 228 3.96 1.78 9.16
N VAL A 229 4.41 0.68 9.76
CA VAL A 229 3.93 0.21 11.06
C VAL A 229 4.57 1.05 12.15
N ALA A 230 3.76 1.79 12.90
CA ALA A 230 4.27 2.64 13.97
C ALA A 230 4.45 1.87 15.29
N SER A 231 3.63 0.86 15.52
CA SER A 231 3.70 -0.01 16.70
C SER A 231 3.13 -1.39 16.39
N THR A 232 3.53 -2.38 17.16
CA THR A 232 3.08 -3.77 17.01
C THR A 232 2.50 -4.30 18.32
N GLU A 233 1.48 -5.14 18.19
CA GLU A 233 0.96 -5.99 19.27
C GLU A 233 0.90 -7.41 18.71
N ILE A 234 1.86 -8.24 19.11
CA ILE A 234 2.00 -9.61 18.61
C ILE A 234 1.78 -10.56 19.79
N GLU A 235 0.64 -11.23 19.81
CA GLU A 235 0.33 -12.31 20.75
C GLU A 235 1.29 -13.48 20.50
N THR A 236 1.78 -14.08 21.60
CA THR A 236 2.70 -15.22 21.51
C THR A 236 2.03 -16.43 20.85
N ASN A 237 2.61 -16.86 19.75
CA ASN A 237 2.29 -18.12 19.08
C ASN A 237 3.59 -18.94 18.94
N PRO A 238 3.75 -20.04 19.69
CA PRO A 238 4.97 -20.84 19.72
C PRO A 238 5.05 -21.88 18.60
N THR A 239 4.03 -21.99 17.73
CA THR A 239 4.02 -22.93 16.60
C THR A 239 5.27 -22.72 15.75
N LEU A 240 6.00 -23.81 15.48
CA LEU A 240 7.29 -23.74 14.82
C LEU A 240 7.13 -23.62 13.30
N VAL A 241 7.82 -22.62 12.73
CA VAL A 241 7.96 -22.40 11.30
C VAL A 241 9.42 -22.24 10.92
N THR A 242 9.76 -22.54 9.67
CA THR A 242 11.12 -22.33 9.15
C THR A 242 11.46 -20.84 9.14
N LYS A 243 12.72 -20.52 9.46
CA LYS A 243 13.27 -19.16 9.33
C LYS A 243 13.63 -18.80 7.89
N VAL A 244 13.80 -19.81 7.04
CA VAL A 244 14.35 -19.64 5.69
C VAL A 244 13.23 -19.36 4.69
N TYR A 245 13.33 -18.23 3.99
CA TYR A 245 12.45 -17.80 2.90
C TYR A 245 13.27 -17.37 1.69
N ASP A 246 13.07 -18.05 0.56
CA ASP A 246 13.79 -17.78 -0.71
C ASP A 246 12.86 -17.78 -1.95
N GLN A 247 11.56 -17.60 -1.72
CA GLN A 247 10.51 -17.75 -2.73
C GLN A 247 10.02 -16.41 -3.30
N ASP A 248 10.65 -15.29 -2.95
CA ASP A 248 10.26 -13.94 -3.41
C ASP A 248 8.78 -13.64 -3.15
N ARG A 249 8.27 -14.10 -2.00
CA ARG A 249 6.87 -13.89 -1.61
C ARG A 249 6.69 -12.54 -0.97
N PHE A 250 5.58 -11.87 -1.28
CA PHE A 250 5.20 -10.64 -0.60
C PHE A 250 5.01 -10.87 0.90
N ALA A 251 5.52 -9.94 1.70
CA ALA A 251 5.54 -10.08 3.14
C ALA A 251 4.13 -10.14 3.75
N GLY A 252 3.18 -9.34 3.26
CA GLY A 252 1.80 -9.38 3.75
C GLY A 252 1.10 -10.72 3.50
N ASP A 253 1.33 -11.35 2.35
CA ASP A 253 0.82 -12.71 2.07
C ASP A 253 1.47 -13.76 2.98
N LEU A 254 2.78 -13.63 3.23
CA LEU A 254 3.48 -14.52 4.15
C LEU A 254 2.92 -14.41 5.58
N VAL A 255 2.72 -13.19 6.08
CA VAL A 255 2.13 -12.94 7.41
C VAL A 255 0.71 -13.51 7.50
N LYS A 256 -0.10 -13.41 6.43
CA LYS A 256 -1.44 -13.99 6.39
C LYS A 256 -1.41 -15.52 6.41
N ASP A 257 -0.50 -16.16 5.70
CA ASP A 257 -0.35 -17.61 5.73
C ASP A 257 0.14 -18.11 7.09
N LEU A 258 1.05 -17.38 7.73
CA LEU A 258 1.47 -17.64 9.11
C LEU A 258 0.29 -17.49 10.09
N ALA A 259 -0.59 -16.51 9.89
CA ALA A 259 -1.80 -16.35 10.70
C ALA A 259 -2.80 -17.51 10.51
N ARG A 260 -2.92 -18.00 9.27
CA ARG A 260 -3.81 -19.13 8.91
C ARG A 260 -3.35 -20.48 9.46
N LEU A 261 -2.06 -20.64 9.73
CA LEU A 261 -1.52 -21.85 10.35
C LEU A 261 -2.17 -22.11 11.73
N GLY A 262 -2.56 -21.05 12.43
CA GLY A 262 -3.17 -21.11 13.76
C GLY A 262 -2.16 -21.47 14.86
N ASP A 263 -2.66 -22.02 15.96
CA ASP A 263 -1.85 -22.55 17.05
C ASP A 263 -2.15 -24.04 17.35
N GLY A 264 -1.41 -24.62 18.30
CA GLY A 264 -1.63 -25.98 18.77
C GLY A 264 -2.99 -26.22 19.44
N SER A 265 -3.80 -25.17 19.65
CA SER A 265 -5.19 -25.24 20.12
C SER A 265 -6.21 -24.98 19.02
N TYR A 266 -5.77 -25.01 17.75
CA TYR A 266 -6.58 -24.76 16.55
C TYR A 266 -7.25 -23.37 16.52
N ARG A 267 -6.72 -22.40 17.27
CA ARG A 267 -7.19 -21.02 17.20
C ARG A 267 -6.59 -20.38 15.96
N ARG A 268 -7.44 -19.86 15.07
CA ARG A 268 -6.99 -19.07 13.92
C ARG A 268 -6.46 -17.73 14.42
N PHE A 269 -5.31 -17.30 13.89
CA PHE A 269 -4.80 -15.97 14.13
C PHE A 269 -5.26 -15.04 13.01
N ILE A 270 -5.39 -13.75 13.33
CA ILE A 270 -5.67 -12.69 12.38
C ILE A 270 -4.61 -11.60 12.52
N CYS A 271 -4.27 -10.97 11.41
CA CYS A 271 -3.35 -9.85 11.35
C CYS A 271 -4.07 -8.65 10.75
N TYR A 272 -4.13 -7.52 11.46
CA TYR A 272 -4.82 -6.34 10.96
C TYR A 272 -4.18 -5.05 11.47
N MET A 273 -4.39 -3.95 10.77
CA MET A 273 -3.92 -2.62 11.16
C MET A 273 -5.06 -1.81 11.76
N THR A 274 -4.80 -1.20 12.92
CA THR A 274 -5.73 -0.30 13.62
C THR A 274 -5.25 1.15 13.56
N SER A 275 -6.03 2.05 14.17
CA SER A 275 -5.68 3.47 14.25
C SER A 275 -4.33 3.69 14.92
N GLY A 276 -3.59 4.70 14.45
CA GLY A 276 -2.21 4.95 14.85
C GLY A 276 -1.20 4.01 14.18
N ARG A 277 -1.56 3.40 13.04
CA ARG A 277 -0.71 2.43 12.31
C ARG A 277 -0.18 1.31 13.21
N LYS A 278 -1.03 0.86 14.13
CA LYS A 278 -0.74 -0.24 15.06
C LYS A 278 -1.13 -1.56 14.43
N LEU A 279 -0.14 -2.40 14.17
CA LEU A 279 -0.35 -3.75 13.65
C LEU A 279 -0.63 -4.71 14.79
N VAL A 280 -1.73 -5.44 14.69
CA VAL A 280 -2.16 -6.43 15.69
C VAL A 280 -2.11 -7.82 15.05
N PHE A 281 -1.39 -8.73 15.69
CA PHE A 281 -1.36 -10.15 15.38
C PHE A 281 -1.84 -10.91 16.61
N ALA A 282 -3.07 -11.43 16.58
CA ALA A 282 -3.71 -12.03 17.74
C ALA A 282 -4.64 -13.18 17.33
N ALA A 283 -4.99 -14.03 18.30
CA ALA A 283 -6.01 -15.05 18.10
C ALA A 283 -7.35 -14.38 17.75
N ALA A 284 -8.03 -14.92 16.74
CA ALA A 284 -9.36 -14.44 16.36
C ALA A 284 -10.32 -14.64 17.54
N THR A 285 -10.96 -13.56 17.97
CA THR A 285 -12.02 -13.66 18.97
C THR A 285 -13.16 -14.49 18.36
N PRO A 286 -13.69 -15.51 19.05
CA PRO A 286 -14.85 -16.25 18.56
C PRO A 286 -16.00 -15.26 18.34
N PRO A 287 -16.79 -15.41 17.25
CA PRO A 287 -17.94 -14.55 17.05
C PRO A 287 -18.86 -14.66 18.26
N THR A 288 -19.15 -13.54 18.91
CA THR A 288 -20.24 -13.49 19.90
C THR A 288 -21.53 -13.90 19.22
N LEU A 289 -21.98 -15.13 19.46
CA LEU A 289 -23.33 -15.57 19.16
C LEU A 289 -24.26 -14.65 19.96
N ARG A 290 -24.87 -13.68 19.28
CA ARG A 290 -26.08 -13.04 19.81
C ARG A 290 -27.20 -14.07 19.65
N ILE A 291 -27.39 -14.89 20.68
CA ILE A 291 -28.62 -15.67 20.88
C ILE A 291 -29.67 -14.69 21.43
#